data_AF-A0A533MMD1-F1
#
_entry.id   AF-A0A533MMD1-F1
#
_cell.length_a   1.000
_cell.length_b   1.000
_cell.length_c   1.000
_cell.angle_alpha   90.00
_cell.angle_beta   90.00
_cell.angle_gamma   90.00
#
_symmetry.space_group_name_H-M   'P 1'
#
loop_
_entity.id
_entity.type
_entity.pdbx_description
1 polymer ?
#
loop_
_entity_poly.entity_id
_entity_poly.type
_entity_poly.pdbx_seq_one_letter_code
_entity_poly.pdbx_strand_id
1 'polypeptide(L)' 'MIMTEIAFERRIFHELEIIKNELKDIKKHMVDVDIILNEKEKMQIEESFRHEKEGKLVSLSEFKKKL' A
#
# COMPACT_ATOMS: atom_id res chain seq x y z
N MET A 1 30.37 30.12 -4.45
CA MET A 1 30.44 28.88 -3.64
C MET A 1 29.11 28.57 -2.97
N ILE A 2 28.59 29.43 -2.08
CA ILE A 2 27.31 29.18 -1.35
C ILE A 2 26.12 28.87 -2.29
N MET A 3 25.96 29.63 -3.37
CA MET A 3 24.88 29.40 -4.35
C MET A 3 24.99 28.03 -5.06
N THR A 4 26.21 27.53 -5.24
CA THR A 4 26.48 26.25 -5.91
C THR A 4 26.14 25.08 -4.99
N GLU A 5 26.42 25.20 -3.69
CA GLU A 5 26.06 24.21 -2.67
C GLU A 5 24.54 24.14 -2.47
N ILE A 6 23.84 25.28 -2.41
CA ILE A 6 22.38 25.31 -2.32
C ILE A 6 21.73 24.68 -3.56
N ALA A 7 22.29 24.92 -4.75
CA ALA A 7 21.80 24.30 -5.98
C ALA A 7 22.03 22.78 -6.00
N PHE A 8 23.17 22.32 -5.46
CA PHE A 8 23.46 20.90 -5.33
C PHE A 8 22.50 20.21 -4.35
N GLU A 9 22.31 20.79 -3.16
CA GLU A 9 21.40 20.27 -2.13
C GLU A 9 19.95 20.17 -2.64
N ARG A 10 19.45 21.20 -3.35
CA ARG A 10 18.12 21.16 -3.96
C ARG A 10 17.95 20.05 -4.98
N ARG A 11 19.00 19.79 -5.78
CA ARG A 11 18.97 18.66 -6.74
C ARG A 11 18.89 17.32 -5.99
N ILE A 12 19.67 17.15 -4.93
CA ILE A 12 19.62 15.93 -4.11
C ILE A 12 18.21 15.70 -3.54
N PHE A 13 17.59 16.71 -2.93
CA PHE A 13 16.23 16.55 -2.40
C PHE A 13 15.19 16.27 -3.48
N HIS A 14 15.36 16.85 -4.68
CA HIS A 14 14.47 16.58 -5.81
C HIS A 14 14.55 15.11 -6.25
N GLU A 15 15.77 14.60 -6.45
CA GLU A 15 15.98 13.18 -6.83
C GLU A 15 15.46 12.23 -5.75
N LEU A 16 15.66 12.55 -4.46
CA LEU A 16 15.14 11.75 -3.35
C LEU A 16 13.60 11.70 -3.34
N GLU A 17 12.93 12.80 -3.66
CA GLU A 17 11.46 12.83 -3.71
C GLU A 17 10.95 12.05 -4.93
N ILE A 18 11.65 12.09 -6.07
CA ILE A 18 11.35 11.24 -7.24
C ILE A 18 11.45 9.76 -6.84
N ILE A 19 12.58 9.34 -6.28
CA ILE A 19 12.81 7.94 -5.85
C ILE A 19 11.72 7.50 -4.87
N LYS A 20 11.36 8.34 -3.90
CA LYS A 20 10.32 8.04 -2.92
C LYS A 20 8.94 7.85 -3.57
N ASN A 21 8.61 8.64 -4.58
CA ASN A 21 7.33 8.50 -5.29
C ASN A 21 7.30 7.25 -6.16
N GLU A 22 8.38 6.95 -6.88
CA GLU A 22 8.52 5.68 -7.61
C GLU A 22 8.40 4.46 -6.68
N LEU A 23 9.03 4.51 -5.50
CA LEU A 23 8.91 3.43 -4.51
C LEU A 23 7.48 3.24 -3.99
N LYS A 24 6.70 4.32 -3.84
CA LYS A 24 5.28 4.22 -3.47
C LYS A 24 4.47 3.56 -4.58
N ASP A 25 4.72 3.95 -5.82
CA ASP A 25 4.03 3.38 -6.97
C ASP A 25 4.39 1.90 -7.16
N ILE A 26 5.66 1.53 -7.02
CA ILE A 26 6.08 0.14 -7.01
C ILE A 26 5.35 -0.61 -5.90
N LYS A 27 5.36 -0.13 -4.66
CA LYS A 27 4.65 -0.79 -3.54
C LYS A 27 3.15 -0.94 -3.77
N LYS A 28 2.51 0.04 -4.41
CA LYS A 28 1.08 0.00 -4.74
C LYS A 28 0.77 -1.10 -5.76
N HIS A 29 1.68 -1.36 -6.70
CA HIS A 29 1.48 -2.32 -7.80
C HIS A 29 2.25 -3.63 -7.61
N MET A 30 3.07 -3.74 -6.57
CA MET A 30 3.61 -5.00 -6.07
C MET A 30 2.42 -5.82 -5.54
N VAL A 31 1.83 -6.58 -6.45
CA VAL A 31 0.97 -7.71 -6.14
C VAL A 31 1.88 -8.78 -5.57
N ASP A 32 1.51 -9.39 -4.43
CA ASP A 32 2.16 -10.60 -3.95
C ASP A 32 2.18 -11.61 -5.10
N VAL A 33 3.36 -11.93 -5.62
CA VAL A 33 3.54 -12.82 -6.79
C VAL A 33 2.90 -14.19 -6.56
N ASP A 34 2.69 -14.57 -5.29
CA ASP A 34 2.04 -15.81 -4.88
C ASP A 34 0.50 -15.77 -4.94
N ILE A 35 -0.11 -14.62 -5.25
CA ILE A 35 -1.56 -14.46 -5.26
C ILE A 35 -2.01 -13.85 -6.60
N ILE A 36 -2.19 -14.72 -7.60
CA ILE A 36 -2.91 -14.38 -8.82
C ILE A 36 -4.40 -14.37 -8.48
N LEU A 37 -4.96 -13.20 -8.16
CA LEU A 37 -6.39 -13.02 -7.94
C LEU A 37 -7.09 -12.69 -9.26
N ASN A 38 -8.26 -13.27 -9.48
CA ASN A 38 -9.20 -12.71 -10.44
C ASN A 38 -9.90 -11.47 -9.84
N GLU A 39 -10.53 -10.67 -10.69
CA GLU A 39 -11.19 -9.41 -10.28
C GLU A 39 -12.22 -9.60 -9.16
N LYS A 40 -12.93 -10.74 -9.15
CA LYS A 40 -13.91 -11.05 -8.10
C LYS A 40 -13.23 -11.26 -6.76
N GLU A 41 -12.14 -12.02 -6.72
CA GLU A 41 -11.39 -12.27 -5.49
C GLU A 41 -10.74 -10.99 -4.96
N LYS A 42 -10.24 -10.13 -5.86
CA LYS A 42 -9.75 -8.79 -5.51
C LYS A 42 -10.84 -7.95 -4.83
N MET A 43 -12.05 -7.91 -5.42
CA MET A 43 -13.20 -7.21 -4.81
C MET A 43 -13.56 -7.75 -3.42
N GLN A 44 -13.48 -9.07 -3.22
CA GLN A 44 -13.75 -9.69 -1.92
C GLN A 44 -12.73 -9.27 -0.85
N ILE A 45 -11.46 -9.17 -1.22
CA ILE A 45 -10.41 -8.68 -0.31
C ILE A 45 -10.65 -7.21 0.04
N GLU A 46 -10.92 -6.36 -0.96
CA GLU A 46 -11.22 -4.95 -0.73
C GLU A 46 -12.43 -4.75 0.20
N GLU A 47 -13.47 -5.57 0.02
CA GLU A 47 -14.63 -5.60 0.90
C GLU A 47 -14.29 -6.04 2.32
N SER A 48 -13.39 -7.02 2.49
CA SER A 48 -12.94 -7.46 3.81
C SER A 48 -12.23 -6.34 4.58
N PHE A 49 -11.38 -5.55 3.91
CA PHE A 49 -10.74 -4.38 4.51
C PHE A 49 -11.74 -3.29 4.88
N ARG A 50 -12.80 -3.11 4.07
CA ARG A 50 -13.89 -2.18 4.40
C ARG A 50 -14.65 -2.65 5.64
N HIS A 51 -15.00 -3.92 5.72
CA HIS A 51 -15.69 -4.50 6.88
C HIS A 51 -14.85 -4.40 8.17
N GLU A 52 -13.54 -4.53 8.08
CA GLU A 52 -12.63 -4.28 9.21
C GLU A 52 -12.72 -2.84 9.70
N LYS A 53 -12.59 -1.87 8.80
CA LYS A 53 -12.69 -0.43 9.11
C LYS A 53 -14.04 -0.05 9.72
N GLU A 54 -15.11 -0.71 9.28
CA GLU A 54 -16.48 -0.50 9.78
C GLU A 54 -16.80 -1.30 11.04
N GLY A 55 -15.87 -2.10 11.56
CA GLY A 55 -16.07 -2.92 12.76
C GLY A 55 -17.08 -4.07 12.56
N LYS A 56 -17.30 -4.50 11.33
CA LYS A 56 -18.26 -5.55 10.95
C LYS A 56 -17.70 -6.97 11.00
N LEU A 57 -16.40 -7.12 11.28
CA LEU A 57 -15.78 -8.44 11.37
C LEU A 57 -16.13 -9.12 12.69
N VAL A 58 -16.37 -10.43 12.61
CA VAL A 58 -16.49 -11.30 13.78
C VAL A 58 -15.21 -12.10 13.96
N SER A 59 -14.87 -12.41 15.20
CA SER A 59 -13.74 -13.29 15.46
C SER A 59 -14.00 -14.71 14.92
N LEU A 60 -12.95 -15.41 14.51
CA LEU A 60 -13.07 -16.79 14.02
C LEU A 60 -13.67 -17.71 15.09
N SER A 61 -13.33 -17.50 16.36
CA SER A 61 -13.88 -18.28 17.47
C SER A 61 -15.38 -18.04 17.66
N GLU A 62 -15.86 -16.81 17.46
CA GLU A 62 -17.29 -16.50 17.49
C GLU A 62 -18.03 -17.08 16.28
N PHE A 63 -17.45 -16.98 15.09
CA PHE A 63 -18.03 -17.55 13.87
C PHE A 63 -18.19 -19.08 13.97
N LYS A 64 -17.16 -19.78 14.46
CA LYS A 64 -17.19 -21.24 14.66
C LYS A 64 -18.26 -21.73 15.64
N LYS A 65 -18.78 -20.88 16.52
CA LYS A 65 -19.90 -21.24 17.42
C LYS A 65 -21.26 -21.23 16.71
N LYS A 66 -21.34 -20.63 15.52
CA LYS A 66 -22.58 -20.47 14.73
C LYS A 66 -22.65 -21.44 13.54
N LEU A 67 -21.60 -22.24 13.33
CA LEU A 67 -21.52 -23.35 12.38
C LEU A 67 -21.92 -24.66 13.07
#